data_AF-A0A1W1IGS6-F1
#
_entry.id   AF-A0A1W1IGS6-F1
#
_cell.length_a   1.000
_cell.length_b   1.000
_cell.length_c   1.000
_cell.angle_alpha   90.00
_cell.angle_beta   90.00
_cell.angle_gamma   90.00
#
_symmetry.space_group_name_H-M   'P 1'
#
loop_
_entity.id
_entity.type
_entity.pdbx_description
1 polymer ?
#
loop_
_entity_poly.entity_id
_entity_poly.type
_entity_poly.pdbx_seq_one_letter_code
_entity_poly.pdbx_strand_id
1 'polypeptide(L)'
;MKEEVSLRDLMAIIKQKMMIIISFGALGLILSAVYTFLVVTPMYDSTTQLLVNRTNDGTNNIQLNDINSNVQMINTYKDIIKGPVILDGVKEDLDLDYTVTELAEMVVIDVNQDSQVFSLTVTGPNPDEAAEIANGIAATFQSAIFDIMNVENVSIISAASVNSKPVSPVVVNNLMIGLGVGLLFGFGVALIRYAMAKTIDDYQFITQTIGWPNLGSISELNKEEQSAIVASQKQKIAAAKAVKVAETAQAANPKRIPDGEVLSVAEVQLERPRTTVESAVGQEMEKQPKKHPKQYSASHSGMNRERLGTVADMSREKIGVILQNSDDTQAVHSGNKRGKR
;
A
#
# COMPACT_ATOMS: atom_id res chain seq x y z
N MET A 1 -7.65 27.54 26.10
CA MET A 1 -7.37 27.74 24.66
C MET A 1 -7.68 26.43 23.95
N LYS A 2 -8.39 26.45 22.83
CA LYS A 2 -8.60 25.23 22.02
C LYS A 2 -7.28 24.97 21.32
N GLU A 3 -6.51 23.99 21.78
CA GLU A 3 -5.36 23.50 21.02
C GLU A 3 -5.90 22.86 19.74
N GLU A 4 -5.84 23.62 18.65
CA GLU A 4 -6.05 23.06 17.33
C GLU A 4 -4.87 22.11 17.06
N VAL A 5 -5.18 20.83 16.91
CA VAL A 5 -4.16 19.82 16.57
C VAL A 5 -3.54 20.22 15.23
N SER A 6 -2.29 20.67 15.26
CA SER A 6 -1.60 21.09 14.05
C SER A 6 -1.27 19.87 13.18
N LEU A 7 -1.29 20.02 11.85
CA LEU A 7 -0.86 18.97 10.91
C LEU A 7 0.58 18.50 11.21
N ARG A 8 1.42 19.39 11.77
CA ARG A 8 2.78 19.06 12.17
C ARG A 8 2.83 18.09 13.35
N ASP A 9 1.88 18.21 14.27
CA ASP A 9 1.77 17.33 15.44
C ASP A 9 1.28 15.95 15.02
N LEU A 10 0.31 15.87 14.09
CA LEU A 10 -0.12 14.60 13.50
C LEU A 10 1.05 13.84 12.86
N MET A 11 1.90 14.55 12.10
CA MET A 11 3.07 13.94 11.47
C MET A 11 4.11 13.48 12.50
N ALA A 12 4.29 14.21 13.61
CA ALA A 12 5.18 13.83 14.69
C ALA A 12 4.68 12.57 15.41
N ILE A 13 3.37 12.47 15.67
CA ILE A 13 2.73 11.30 16.30
C ILE A 13 2.92 10.05 15.44
N ILE A 14 2.67 10.16 14.13
CA ILE A 14 2.86 9.04 13.20
C ILE A 14 4.30 8.54 13.24
N LYS A 15 5.29 9.43 13.21
CA LYS A 15 6.71 9.06 13.25
C LYS A 15 7.11 8.43 14.59
N GLN A 16 6.64 8.99 15.71
CA GLN A 16 6.99 8.51 17.04
C GLN A 16 6.31 7.18 17.40
N LYS A 17 5.10 6.94 16.90
CA LYS A 17 4.27 5.75 17.21
C LYS A 17 4.09 4.82 16.01
N MET A 18 4.94 4.92 14.99
CA MET A 18 4.88 4.11 13.77
C MET A 18 4.80 2.60 14.06
N MET A 19 5.56 2.11 15.07
CA MET A 19 5.54 0.71 15.46
C MET A 19 4.16 0.23 15.94
N ILE A 20 3.42 1.09 16.66
CA ILE A 20 2.06 0.76 17.11
C ILE A 20 1.14 0.66 15.89
N ILE A 21 1.19 1.65 15.00
CA ILE A 21 0.36 1.71 13.80
C ILE A 21 0.62 0.49 12.91
N ILE A 22 1.90 0.16 12.64
CA ILE A 22 2.29 -1.00 11.84
C ILE A 22 1.86 -2.31 12.53
N SER A 23 1.97 -2.42 13.86
CA SER A 23 1.55 -3.64 14.56
C SER A 23 0.06 -3.93 14.42
N PHE A 24 -0.79 -2.90 14.49
CA PHE A 24 -2.23 -3.04 14.26
C PHE A 24 -2.56 -3.27 12.79
N GLY A 25 -1.82 -2.66 11.85
CA GLY A 25 -1.93 -2.97 10.43
C GLY A 25 -1.60 -4.43 10.14
N ALA A 26 -0.51 -4.96 10.69
CA ALA A 26 -0.11 -6.35 10.57
C ALA A 26 -1.14 -7.30 11.20
N LEU A 27 -1.67 -6.95 12.38
CA LEU A 27 -2.73 -7.71 13.03
C LEU A 27 -4.02 -7.75 12.18
N GLY A 28 -4.44 -6.61 11.63
CA GLY A 28 -5.60 -6.53 10.74
C GLY A 28 -5.42 -7.35 9.46
N LEU A 29 -4.22 -7.37 8.90
CA LEU A 29 -3.87 -8.21 7.75
C LEU A 29 -3.97 -9.70 8.10
N ILE A 30 -3.40 -10.13 9.23
CA ILE A 30 -3.46 -11.52 9.71
C ILE A 30 -4.92 -11.94 9.92
N LEU A 31 -5.71 -11.13 10.62
CA LEU A 31 -7.12 -11.43 10.89
C LEU A 31 -7.93 -11.53 9.58
N SER A 32 -7.72 -10.62 8.63
CA SER A 32 -8.38 -10.67 7.33
C SER A 32 -7.97 -11.91 6.51
N ALA A 33 -6.69 -12.28 6.53
CA ALA A 33 -6.22 -13.49 5.88
C ALA A 33 -6.86 -14.74 6.50
N VAL A 34 -6.86 -14.85 7.83
CA VAL A 34 -7.49 -15.96 8.56
C VAL A 34 -8.98 -16.05 8.21
N TYR A 35 -9.70 -14.94 8.25
CA TYR A 35 -11.11 -14.90 7.87
C TYR A 35 -11.33 -15.34 6.41
N THR A 36 -10.54 -14.81 5.48
CA THR A 36 -10.67 -15.06 4.05
C THR A 36 -10.37 -16.52 3.67
N PHE A 37 -9.35 -17.14 4.28
CA PHE A 37 -8.93 -18.50 3.92
C PHE A 37 -9.62 -19.60 4.73
N LEU A 38 -10.09 -19.32 5.95
CA LEU A 38 -10.69 -20.36 6.81
C LEU A 38 -12.20 -20.27 6.95
N VAL A 39 -12.80 -19.09 6.78
CA VAL A 39 -14.24 -18.88 7.02
C VAL A 39 -15.01 -18.75 5.71
N VAL A 40 -14.44 -18.07 4.70
CA VAL A 40 -15.12 -17.84 3.42
C VAL A 40 -14.89 -19.03 2.48
N THR A 41 -15.97 -19.65 2.02
CA THR A 41 -15.92 -20.73 1.03
C THR A 41 -15.51 -20.20 -0.34
N PRO A 42 -14.57 -20.84 -1.05
CA PRO A 42 -14.23 -20.46 -2.41
C PRO A 42 -15.45 -20.66 -3.32
N MET A 43 -15.71 -19.70 -4.20
CA MET A 43 -16.73 -19.84 -5.23
C MET A 43 -16.11 -19.82 -6.61
N TYR A 44 -16.66 -20.63 -7.50
CA TYR A 44 -16.25 -20.85 -8.86
C TYR A 44 -17.35 -20.39 -9.80
N ASP A 45 -16.99 -19.86 -10.95
CA ASP A 45 -17.94 -19.46 -11.96
C ASP A 45 -17.87 -20.34 -13.20
N SER A 46 -18.94 -20.40 -13.96
CA SER A 46 -18.95 -21.07 -15.26
C SER A 46 -19.86 -20.31 -16.21
N THR A 47 -19.35 -19.99 -17.40
CA THR A 47 -20.01 -19.08 -18.34
C THR A 47 -20.36 -19.78 -19.63
N THR A 48 -21.62 -19.67 -20.03
CA THR A 48 -22.14 -20.06 -21.35
C THR A 48 -22.57 -18.82 -22.13
N GLN A 49 -22.52 -18.88 -23.46
CA GLN A 49 -22.88 -17.76 -24.33
C GLN A 49 -24.02 -18.15 -25.25
N LEU A 50 -25.06 -17.32 -25.28
CA LEU A 50 -26.23 -17.52 -26.11
C LEU A 50 -26.39 -16.36 -27.09
N LEU A 51 -26.72 -16.71 -28.34
CA LEU A 51 -27.20 -15.80 -29.37
C LEU A 51 -28.72 -15.87 -29.43
N VAL A 52 -29.39 -14.73 -29.46
CA VAL A 52 -30.81 -14.67 -29.79
C VAL A 52 -31.01 -13.89 -31.08
N ASN A 53 -31.56 -14.57 -32.07
CA ASN A 53 -31.94 -13.98 -33.34
C ASN A 53 -33.46 -14.13 -33.55
N ARG A 54 -34.17 -13.01 -33.72
CA ARG A 54 -35.55 -13.06 -34.21
C ARG A 54 -35.52 -13.10 -35.72
N THR A 55 -35.92 -14.23 -36.30
CA THR A 55 -36.32 -14.26 -37.72
C THR A 55 -37.60 -13.44 -37.82
N ASN A 56 -37.55 -12.37 -38.61
CA ASN A 56 -38.77 -11.66 -38.99
C ASN A 56 -39.53 -12.58 -39.94
N ASP A 57 -40.70 -13.07 -39.51
CA ASP A 57 -41.64 -13.77 -40.39
C ASP A 57 -41.84 -12.92 -41.64
N GLY A 58 -41.57 -13.52 -42.80
CA GLY A 58 -41.26 -12.85 -44.08
C GLY A 58 -42.39 -12.07 -44.75
N THR A 59 -43.16 -11.28 -44.01
CA THR A 59 -44.19 -10.39 -44.55
C THR A 59 -44.18 -9.04 -43.84
N ASN A 60 -43.75 -8.03 -44.60
CA ASN A 60 -43.97 -6.58 -44.44
C ASN A 60 -42.85 -5.76 -43.77
N ASN A 61 -42.25 -4.88 -44.59
CA ASN A 61 -41.64 -3.59 -44.23
C ASN A 61 -40.91 -3.55 -42.89
N ILE A 62 -39.64 -3.96 -42.88
CA ILE A 62 -38.72 -3.68 -41.76
C ILE A 62 -38.61 -2.15 -41.64
N GLN A 63 -39.30 -1.58 -40.66
CA GLN A 63 -39.15 -0.18 -40.30
C GLN A 63 -37.87 -0.09 -39.46
N LEU A 64 -37.03 0.92 -39.68
CA LEU A 64 -35.75 1.09 -38.97
C LEU A 64 -35.90 1.15 -37.42
N ASN A 65 -37.12 1.34 -36.92
CA ASN A 65 -37.49 1.30 -35.51
C ASN A 65 -37.56 -0.13 -34.91
N ASP A 66 -37.68 -1.18 -35.72
CA ASP A 66 -37.82 -2.57 -35.24
C ASP A 66 -36.48 -3.16 -34.78
N ILE A 67 -35.35 -2.65 -35.29
CA ILE A 67 -34.00 -3.13 -34.96
C ILE A 67 -33.57 -2.70 -33.55
N ASN A 68 -33.93 -1.50 -33.10
CA ASN A 68 -33.63 -1.03 -31.74
C ASN A 68 -34.44 -1.76 -30.65
N SER A 69 -35.65 -2.23 -30.97
CA SER A 69 -36.49 -3.00 -30.04
C SER A 69 -35.93 -4.40 -29.73
N ASN A 70 -35.16 -4.98 -30.66
CA ASN A 70 -34.61 -6.33 -30.50
C ASN A 70 -33.48 -6.41 -29.45
N VAL A 71 -32.66 -5.36 -29.31
CA VAL A 71 -31.58 -5.34 -28.30
C VAL A 71 -32.10 -4.93 -26.92
N GLN A 72 -33.17 -4.14 -26.85
CA GLN A 72 -33.83 -3.77 -25.60
C GLN A 72 -34.54 -4.95 -24.90
N MET A 73 -34.87 -6.01 -25.66
CA MET A 73 -35.54 -7.20 -25.13
C MET A 73 -34.62 -8.13 -24.30
N ILE A 74 -33.30 -7.88 -24.29
CA ILE A 74 -32.38 -8.78 -23.56
C ILE A 74 -32.58 -8.67 -22.04
N ASN A 75 -33.03 -7.53 -21.52
CA ASN A 75 -33.46 -7.44 -20.12
C ASN A 75 -34.67 -8.35 -19.85
N THR A 76 -35.61 -8.46 -20.78
CA THR A 76 -36.72 -9.41 -20.68
C THR A 76 -36.23 -10.86 -20.70
N TYR A 77 -35.27 -11.20 -21.56
CA TYR A 77 -34.65 -12.53 -21.55
C TYR A 77 -33.98 -12.83 -20.21
N LYS A 78 -33.27 -11.85 -19.64
CA LYS A 78 -32.67 -11.96 -18.30
C LYS A 78 -33.71 -12.28 -17.23
N ASP A 79 -34.86 -11.61 -17.25
CA ASP A 79 -35.95 -11.87 -16.29
C ASP A 79 -36.59 -13.24 -16.49
N ILE A 80 -36.74 -13.70 -17.74
CA ILE A 80 -37.27 -15.05 -18.06
C ILE A 80 -36.29 -16.12 -17.59
N ILE A 81 -35.00 -15.97 -17.88
CA ILE A 81 -33.95 -16.94 -17.49
C ILE A 81 -33.87 -17.07 -15.96
N LYS A 82 -33.99 -15.95 -15.23
CA LYS A 82 -34.04 -15.95 -13.76
C LYS A 82 -35.42 -16.29 -13.19
N GLY A 83 -36.39 -16.54 -14.07
CA GLY A 83 -37.76 -16.83 -13.69
C GLY A 83 -37.95 -18.29 -13.28
N PRO A 84 -39.01 -18.59 -12.51
CA PRO A 84 -39.30 -19.95 -12.04
C PRO A 84 -39.48 -20.95 -13.18
N VAL A 85 -40.06 -20.53 -14.32
CA VAL A 85 -40.28 -21.42 -15.48
C VAL A 85 -39.00 -22.09 -15.97
N ILE A 86 -37.85 -21.39 -15.90
CA ILE A 86 -36.56 -21.94 -16.31
C ILE A 86 -35.87 -22.61 -15.12
N LEU A 87 -35.80 -21.93 -13.98
CA LEU A 87 -35.02 -22.40 -12.83
C LEU A 87 -35.64 -23.61 -12.13
N ASP A 88 -36.97 -23.74 -12.09
CA ASP A 88 -37.64 -24.95 -11.58
C ASP A 88 -37.32 -26.16 -12.47
N GLY A 89 -37.36 -25.97 -13.80
CA GLY A 89 -37.03 -27.04 -14.75
C GLY A 89 -35.59 -27.55 -14.56
N VAL A 90 -34.62 -26.64 -14.45
CA VAL A 90 -33.21 -27.04 -14.22
C VAL A 90 -33.02 -27.70 -12.87
N LYS A 91 -33.70 -27.21 -11.83
CA LYS A 91 -33.65 -27.80 -10.49
C LYS A 91 -34.15 -29.24 -10.52
N GLU A 92 -35.27 -29.50 -11.18
CA GLU A 92 -35.85 -30.84 -11.30
C GLU A 92 -34.98 -31.76 -12.17
N ASP A 93 -34.45 -31.26 -13.29
CA ASP A 93 -33.63 -32.04 -14.22
C ASP A 93 -32.28 -32.47 -13.62
N LEU A 94 -31.68 -31.62 -12.76
CA LEU A 94 -30.37 -31.84 -12.15
C LEU A 94 -30.43 -32.29 -10.68
N ASP A 95 -31.63 -32.49 -10.12
CA ASP A 95 -31.86 -32.89 -8.71
C ASP A 95 -31.12 -31.99 -7.69
N LEU A 96 -31.27 -30.66 -7.85
CA LEU A 96 -30.54 -29.68 -7.05
C LEU A 96 -31.25 -29.36 -5.72
N ASP A 97 -30.49 -29.29 -4.62
CA ASP A 97 -30.99 -28.93 -3.29
C ASP A 97 -31.04 -27.40 -3.04
N TYR A 98 -31.22 -26.62 -4.09
CA TYR A 98 -31.38 -25.17 -4.00
C TYR A 98 -32.84 -24.75 -4.16
N THR A 99 -33.20 -23.64 -3.54
CA THR A 99 -34.42 -22.92 -3.87
C THR A 99 -34.25 -22.17 -5.19
N VAL A 100 -35.36 -21.88 -5.87
CA VAL A 100 -35.37 -21.06 -7.10
C VAL A 100 -34.71 -19.69 -6.86
N THR A 101 -34.94 -19.10 -5.69
CA THR A 101 -34.36 -17.81 -5.32
C THR A 101 -32.85 -17.90 -5.19
N GLU A 102 -32.32 -18.95 -4.55
CA GLU A 102 -30.87 -19.16 -4.45
C GLU A 102 -30.25 -19.37 -5.83
N LEU A 103 -30.86 -20.18 -6.70
CA LEU A 103 -30.41 -20.35 -8.08
C LEU A 103 -30.42 -19.01 -8.85
N ALA A 104 -31.46 -18.20 -8.69
CA ALA A 104 -31.55 -16.89 -9.35
C ALA A 104 -30.45 -15.91 -8.90
N GLU A 105 -30.00 -16.00 -7.65
CA GLU A 105 -28.89 -15.22 -7.10
C GLU A 105 -27.52 -15.70 -7.59
N MET A 106 -27.36 -17.01 -7.82
CA MET A 106 -26.14 -17.61 -8.39
C MET A 106 -25.93 -17.23 -9.86
N VAL A 107 -27.02 -16.92 -10.58
CA VAL A 107 -27.00 -16.60 -12.02
C VAL A 107 -26.71 -15.11 -12.23
N VAL A 108 -25.69 -14.79 -13.01
CA VAL A 108 -25.39 -13.44 -13.50
C VAL A 108 -25.48 -13.46 -15.01
N ILE A 109 -26.27 -12.54 -15.57
CA ILE A 109 -26.43 -12.39 -17.02
C ILE A 109 -25.82 -11.05 -17.40
N ASP A 110 -24.74 -11.12 -18.18
CA ASP A 110 -24.05 -9.96 -18.74
C ASP A 110 -24.50 -9.74 -20.18
N VAL A 111 -24.95 -8.51 -20.43
CA VAL A 111 -25.64 -8.10 -21.64
C VAL A 111 -24.95 -6.87 -22.17
N ASN A 112 -24.47 -6.94 -23.41
CA ASN A 112 -24.00 -5.77 -24.13
C ASN A 112 -25.17 -5.19 -24.96
N GLN A 113 -25.47 -3.90 -24.76
CA GLN A 113 -26.59 -3.19 -25.42
C GLN A 113 -26.43 -3.01 -26.94
N ASP A 114 -25.29 -3.41 -27.50
CA ASP A 114 -25.01 -3.41 -28.94
C ASP A 114 -24.88 -4.83 -29.49
N SER A 115 -25.16 -5.85 -28.67
CA SER A 115 -24.93 -7.27 -28.99
C SER A 115 -26.21 -8.10 -28.81
N GLN A 116 -26.43 -9.04 -29.72
CA GLN A 116 -27.43 -10.11 -29.57
C GLN A 116 -26.90 -11.33 -28.81
N VAL A 117 -25.61 -11.32 -28.48
CA VAL A 117 -24.96 -12.32 -27.64
C VAL A 117 -24.93 -11.82 -26.21
N PHE A 118 -25.39 -12.65 -25.29
CA PHE A 118 -25.25 -12.43 -23.85
C PHE A 118 -24.50 -13.59 -23.20
N SER A 119 -23.84 -13.29 -22.10
CA SER A 119 -23.13 -14.28 -21.28
C SER A 119 -23.97 -14.62 -20.06
N LEU A 120 -24.16 -15.91 -19.82
CA LEU A 120 -24.79 -16.43 -18.62
C LEU A 120 -23.72 -17.09 -17.78
N THR A 121 -23.47 -16.53 -16.60
CA THR A 121 -22.48 -17.01 -15.65
C THR A 121 -23.18 -17.54 -14.41
N VAL A 122 -22.92 -18.77 -14.02
CA VAL A 122 -23.38 -19.34 -12.74
C VAL A 122 -22.22 -19.38 -11.78
N THR A 123 -22.41 -18.92 -10.55
CA THR A 123 -21.40 -18.95 -9.50
C THR A 123 -21.83 -19.91 -8.38
N GLY A 124 -20.99 -20.89 -8.06
CA GLY A 124 -21.28 -21.94 -7.08
C GLY A 124 -20.04 -22.43 -6.33
N PRO A 125 -20.22 -23.20 -5.24
CA PRO A 125 -19.11 -23.76 -4.46
C PRO A 125 -18.39 -24.91 -5.18
N ASN A 126 -19.08 -25.58 -6.11
CA ASN A 126 -18.55 -26.69 -6.89
C ASN A 126 -18.39 -26.27 -8.37
N PRO A 127 -17.18 -26.34 -8.95
CA PRO A 127 -16.93 -25.90 -10.32
C PRO A 127 -17.60 -26.78 -11.39
N ASP A 128 -17.79 -28.08 -11.13
CA ASP A 128 -18.44 -28.99 -12.07
C ASP A 128 -19.95 -28.71 -12.12
N GLU A 129 -20.56 -28.62 -10.94
CA GLU A 129 -21.98 -28.30 -10.75
C GLU A 129 -22.34 -26.93 -11.33
N ALA A 130 -21.47 -25.91 -11.16
CA ALA A 130 -21.69 -24.60 -11.77
C ALA A 130 -21.75 -24.66 -13.31
N ALA A 131 -20.93 -25.50 -13.94
CA ALA A 131 -20.95 -25.69 -15.39
C ALA A 131 -22.20 -26.45 -15.85
N GLU A 132 -22.61 -27.49 -15.10
CA GLU A 132 -23.84 -28.24 -15.36
C GLU A 132 -25.07 -27.35 -15.25
N ILE A 133 -25.19 -26.55 -14.19
CA ILE A 133 -26.30 -25.60 -14.01
C ILE A 133 -26.31 -24.57 -15.14
N ALA A 134 -25.16 -23.97 -15.50
CA ALA A 134 -25.11 -22.98 -16.58
C ALA A 134 -25.57 -23.57 -17.93
N ASN A 135 -25.12 -24.78 -18.26
CA ASN A 135 -25.52 -25.47 -19.48
C ASN A 135 -26.99 -25.91 -19.43
N GLY A 136 -27.47 -26.39 -18.28
CA GLY A 136 -28.87 -26.75 -18.05
C GLY A 136 -29.79 -25.56 -18.28
N ILE A 137 -29.49 -24.41 -17.64
CA ILE A 137 -30.26 -23.17 -17.84
C ILE A 137 -30.29 -22.76 -19.31
N ALA A 138 -29.15 -22.82 -20.01
CA ALA A 138 -29.09 -22.48 -21.42
C ALA A 138 -29.97 -23.39 -22.28
N ALA A 139 -29.96 -24.70 -22.02
CA ALA A 139 -30.77 -25.68 -22.74
C ALA A 139 -32.26 -25.51 -22.44
N THR A 140 -32.65 -25.43 -21.17
CA THR A 140 -34.05 -25.23 -20.74
C THR A 140 -34.60 -23.91 -21.29
N PHE A 141 -33.81 -22.82 -21.27
CA PHE A 141 -34.20 -21.56 -21.89
C PHE A 141 -34.39 -21.68 -23.40
N GLN A 142 -33.47 -22.34 -24.11
CA GLN A 142 -33.57 -22.55 -25.55
C GLN A 142 -34.87 -23.28 -25.92
N SER A 143 -35.29 -24.28 -25.13
CA SER A 143 -36.54 -25.01 -25.35
C SER A 143 -37.78 -24.21 -24.96
N ALA A 144 -37.77 -23.50 -23.83
CA ALA A 144 -38.95 -22.83 -23.30
C ALA A 144 -39.26 -21.47 -23.98
N ILE A 145 -38.26 -20.77 -24.50
CA ILE A 145 -38.45 -19.41 -25.04
C ILE A 145 -39.34 -19.37 -26.29
N PHE A 146 -39.41 -20.47 -27.03
CA PHE A 146 -40.33 -20.62 -28.15
C PHE A 146 -41.79 -20.56 -27.65
N ASP A 147 -42.13 -21.31 -26.61
CA ASP A 147 -43.50 -21.33 -26.08
C ASP A 147 -43.87 -20.01 -25.37
N ILE A 148 -42.90 -19.34 -24.75
CA ILE A 148 -43.13 -18.10 -23.99
C ILE A 148 -43.29 -16.89 -24.93
N MET A 149 -42.44 -16.76 -25.96
CA MET A 149 -42.35 -15.54 -26.77
C MET A 149 -42.35 -15.78 -28.30
N ASN A 150 -42.55 -17.02 -28.76
CA ASN A 150 -42.51 -17.40 -30.18
C ASN A 150 -41.20 -16.98 -30.86
N VAL A 151 -40.08 -17.23 -30.19
CA VAL A 151 -38.72 -16.96 -30.70
C VAL A 151 -38.04 -18.27 -31.06
N GLU A 152 -37.79 -18.48 -32.35
CA GLU A 152 -37.27 -19.76 -32.86
C GLU A 152 -35.74 -19.88 -32.85
N ASN A 153 -34.99 -18.77 -32.91
CA ASN A 153 -33.53 -18.84 -33.09
C ASN A 153 -32.77 -18.38 -31.85
N VAL A 154 -32.80 -19.21 -30.82
CA VAL A 154 -31.81 -19.15 -29.74
C VAL A 154 -30.76 -20.23 -29.99
N SER A 155 -29.48 -19.85 -29.96
CA SER A 155 -28.37 -20.77 -30.17
C SER A 155 -27.31 -20.60 -29.09
N ILE A 156 -26.81 -21.72 -28.56
CA ILE A 156 -25.69 -21.75 -27.63
C ILE A 156 -24.41 -21.67 -28.46
N ILE A 157 -23.73 -20.53 -28.42
CA ILE A 157 -22.48 -20.30 -29.17
C ILE A 157 -21.31 -20.98 -28.49
N SER A 158 -21.30 -20.95 -27.16
CA SER A 158 -20.26 -21.56 -26.34
C SER A 158 -20.91 -22.21 -25.13
N ALA A 159 -20.73 -23.53 -24.97
CA ALA A 159 -21.09 -24.22 -23.75
C ALA A 159 -20.21 -23.76 -22.58
N ALA A 160 -20.75 -23.83 -21.37
CA ALA A 160 -19.98 -23.60 -20.15
C ALA A 160 -18.97 -24.73 -19.92
N SER A 161 -17.72 -24.34 -19.68
CA SER A 161 -16.65 -25.25 -19.26
C SER A 161 -16.34 -25.06 -17.79
N VAL A 162 -15.98 -26.14 -17.12
CA VAL A 162 -15.54 -26.15 -15.72
C VAL A 162 -14.35 -25.20 -15.52
N ASN A 163 -14.53 -24.18 -14.67
CA ASN A 163 -13.45 -23.30 -14.24
C ASN A 163 -12.96 -23.70 -12.85
N SER A 164 -11.80 -24.32 -12.76
CA SER A 164 -11.22 -24.74 -11.48
C SER A 164 -10.54 -23.61 -10.69
N LYS A 165 -10.57 -22.36 -11.18
CA LYS A 165 -10.01 -21.22 -10.47
C LYS A 165 -11.11 -20.48 -9.70
N PRO A 166 -10.99 -20.31 -8.38
CA PRO A 166 -11.99 -19.61 -7.61
C PRO A 166 -11.99 -18.12 -7.96
N VAL A 167 -13.19 -17.56 -8.13
CA VAL A 167 -13.42 -16.14 -8.42
C VAL A 167 -13.72 -15.33 -7.15
N SER A 168 -14.15 -16.00 -6.08
CA SER A 168 -14.38 -15.40 -4.76
C SER A 168 -13.77 -16.30 -3.68
N PRO A 169 -13.23 -15.74 -2.58
CA PRO A 169 -13.09 -14.32 -2.28
C PRO A 169 -11.95 -13.65 -3.06
N VAL A 170 -12.09 -12.35 -3.34
CA VAL A 170 -11.00 -11.53 -3.93
C VAL A 170 -9.96 -11.24 -2.85
N VAL A 171 -9.01 -12.16 -2.69
CA VAL A 171 -8.01 -12.15 -1.60
C VAL A 171 -7.32 -10.80 -1.45
N VAL A 172 -6.89 -10.18 -2.56
CA VAL A 172 -6.17 -8.90 -2.52
C VAL A 172 -7.05 -7.78 -1.93
N ASN A 173 -8.33 -7.69 -2.34
CA ASN A 173 -9.23 -6.67 -1.81
C ASN A 173 -9.49 -6.86 -0.31
N ASN A 174 -9.76 -8.10 0.11
CA ASN A 174 -10.02 -8.39 1.52
C ASN A 174 -8.81 -8.07 2.41
N LEU A 175 -7.61 -8.42 1.95
CA LEU A 175 -6.36 -8.10 2.67
C LEU A 175 -6.13 -6.60 2.74
N MET A 176 -6.38 -5.86 1.66
CA MET A 176 -6.25 -4.39 1.65
C MET A 176 -7.27 -3.72 2.58
N ILE A 177 -8.51 -4.21 2.62
CA ILE A 177 -9.53 -3.74 3.57
C ILE A 177 -9.08 -4.02 5.01
N GLY A 178 -8.60 -5.23 5.30
CA GLY A 178 -8.11 -5.61 6.63
C GLY A 178 -6.91 -4.77 7.09
N LEU A 179 -5.95 -4.54 6.19
CA LEU A 179 -4.81 -3.66 6.44
C LEU A 179 -5.26 -2.22 6.69
N GLY A 180 -6.16 -1.69 5.86
CA GLY A 180 -6.69 -0.33 6.00
C GLY A 180 -7.41 -0.12 7.34
N VAL A 181 -8.30 -1.06 7.71
CA VAL A 181 -9.01 -1.03 8.99
C VAL A 181 -8.02 -1.16 10.16
N GLY A 182 -7.04 -2.05 10.08
CA GLY A 182 -6.00 -2.22 11.08
C GLY A 182 -5.14 -0.95 11.28
N LEU A 183 -4.70 -0.32 10.19
CA LEU A 183 -3.93 0.93 10.25
C LEU A 183 -4.74 2.08 10.84
N LEU A 184 -6.00 2.21 10.43
CA LEU A 184 -6.91 3.24 10.95
C LEU A 184 -7.12 3.07 12.46
N PHE A 185 -7.34 1.83 12.90
CA PHE A 185 -7.46 1.52 14.32
C PHE A 185 -6.16 1.78 15.09
N GLY A 186 -5.01 1.36 14.54
CA GLY A 186 -3.69 1.61 15.11
C GLY A 186 -3.37 3.10 15.24
N PHE A 187 -3.78 3.90 14.25
CA PHE A 187 -3.65 5.36 14.30
C PHE A 187 -4.51 5.96 15.42
N GLY A 188 -5.77 5.53 15.55
CA GLY A 188 -6.62 5.95 16.67
C GLY A 188 -6.00 5.63 18.03
N VAL A 189 -5.47 4.42 18.21
CA VAL A 189 -4.75 4.02 19.43
C VAL A 189 -3.50 4.87 19.67
N ALA A 190 -2.74 5.18 18.61
CA ALA A 190 -1.56 6.04 18.70
C ALA A 190 -1.91 7.47 19.15
N LEU A 191 -3.00 8.05 18.63
CA LEU A 191 -3.52 9.35 19.06
C LEU A 191 -3.91 9.35 20.54
N ILE A 192 -4.65 8.34 20.98
CA ILE A 192 -5.07 8.21 22.39
C ILE A 192 -3.83 8.09 23.29
N ARG A 193 -2.85 7.27 22.92
CA ARG A 193 -1.59 7.12 23.66
C ARG A 193 -0.77 8.40 23.68
N TYR A 194 -0.81 9.20 22.62
CA TYR A 194 -0.16 10.50 22.58
C TYR A 194 -0.87 11.52 23.47
N ALA A 195 -2.20 11.61 23.40
CA ALA A 195 -2.99 12.51 24.24
C ALA A 195 -2.86 12.19 25.75
N MET A 196 -2.69 10.91 26.10
CA MET A 196 -2.42 10.49 27.48
C MET A 196 -0.96 10.70 27.92
N ALA A 197 -0.02 10.90 26.98
CA ALA A 197 1.37 11.16 27.29
C ALA A 197 1.52 12.62 27.76
N LYS A 198 1.23 12.84 29.05
CA LYS A 198 1.33 14.14 29.70
C LYS A 198 2.78 14.39 30.15
N THR A 199 3.68 14.63 29.21
CA THR A 199 5.02 15.14 29.53
C THR A 199 5.04 16.63 29.22
N ILE A 200 5.09 17.45 30.27
CA ILE A 200 5.28 18.90 30.18
C ILE A 200 6.78 19.13 30.20
N ASP A 201 7.39 19.25 29.03
CA ASP A 201 8.83 19.56 28.89
C ASP A 201 9.09 21.07 28.71
N ASP A 202 8.05 21.91 28.75
CA ASP A 202 8.19 23.34 28.51
C ASP A 202 8.31 24.15 29.82
N TYR A 203 9.51 24.70 30.04
CA TYR A 203 9.82 25.63 31.15
C TYR A 203 8.91 26.86 31.18
N GLN A 204 8.42 27.31 30.01
CA GLN A 204 7.50 28.44 29.91
C GLN A 204 6.10 28.08 30.44
N PHE A 205 5.66 26.84 30.23
CA PHE A 205 4.37 26.36 30.74
C PHE A 205 4.33 26.38 32.28
N ILE A 206 5.41 25.95 32.94
CA ILE A 206 5.52 25.92 34.41
C ILE A 206 5.46 27.34 35.00
N THR A 207 6.20 28.27 34.41
CA THR A 207 6.33 29.64 34.94
C THR A 207 5.05 30.46 34.70
N GLN A 208 4.46 30.35 33.51
CA GLN A 208 3.33 31.22 33.11
C GLN A 208 1.95 30.68 33.50
N THR A 209 1.77 29.35 33.57
CA THR A 209 0.46 28.74 33.88
C THR A 209 0.32 28.40 35.37
N ILE A 210 1.40 27.93 35.99
CA ILE A 210 1.41 27.44 37.38
C ILE A 210 1.93 28.53 38.34
N GLY A 211 2.56 29.58 37.79
CA GLY A 211 3.05 30.75 38.55
C GLY A 211 4.25 30.44 39.44
N TRP A 212 4.91 29.30 39.24
CA TRP A 212 6.04 28.90 40.07
C TRP A 212 7.34 29.54 39.56
N PRO A 213 8.19 30.06 40.46
CA PRO A 213 9.48 30.61 40.08
C PRO A 213 10.39 29.50 39.54
N ASN A 214 10.99 29.73 38.37
CA ASN A 214 11.99 28.82 37.81
C ASN A 214 13.28 28.89 38.66
N LEU A 215 13.62 27.77 39.32
CA LEU A 215 14.79 27.67 40.19
C LEU A 215 16.07 27.24 39.45
N GLY A 216 15.99 27.04 38.14
CA GLY A 216 17.09 26.59 37.29
C GLY A 216 16.83 25.23 36.66
N SER A 217 17.53 24.94 35.56
CA SER A 217 17.49 23.67 34.85
C SER A 217 18.70 22.81 35.23
N ILE A 218 18.47 21.56 35.63
CA ILE A 218 19.55 20.58 35.78
C ILE A 218 19.64 19.83 34.45
N SER A 219 20.67 20.13 33.66
CA SER A 219 20.95 19.38 32.44
C SER A 219 21.36 17.96 32.80
N GLU A 220 20.74 16.98 32.14
CA GLU A 220 21.17 15.59 32.25
C GLU A 220 22.54 15.45 31.58
N LEU A 221 23.57 15.02 32.33
CA LEU A 221 24.90 14.86 31.77
C LEU A 221 24.89 13.75 30.73
N ASN A 222 25.45 14.02 29.55
CA ASN A 222 25.58 13.00 28.53
C ASN A 222 26.59 11.93 28.97
N LYS A 223 26.56 10.74 28.35
CA LYS A 223 27.42 9.61 28.74
C LYS A 223 28.92 9.93 28.63
N GLU A 224 29.30 10.83 27.73
CA GLU A 224 30.70 11.23 27.49
C GLU A 224 31.20 12.15 28.63
N GLU A 225 30.39 13.13 29.02
CA GLU A 225 30.65 14.04 30.14
C GLU A 225 30.71 13.29 31.48
N GLN A 226 29.81 12.33 31.71
CA GLN A 226 29.87 11.48 32.91
C GLN A 226 31.20 10.71 32.98
N SER A 227 31.63 10.13 31.85
CA SER A 227 32.89 9.37 31.80
C SER A 227 34.12 10.28 32.01
N ALA A 228 34.10 11.50 31.47
CA ALA A 228 35.16 12.49 31.64
C ALA A 228 35.28 12.98 33.10
N ILE A 229 34.15 13.19 33.78
CA ILE A 229 34.14 13.60 35.18
C ILE A 229 34.67 12.48 36.08
N VAL A 230 34.25 11.24 35.85
CA VAL A 230 34.76 10.07 36.60
C VAL A 230 36.26 9.88 36.37
N ALA A 231 36.75 10.06 35.14
CA ALA A 231 38.17 9.99 34.82
C ALA A 231 38.98 11.09 35.54
N SER A 232 38.48 12.33 35.54
CA SER A 232 39.14 13.45 36.22
C SER A 232 39.15 13.31 37.75
N GLN A 233 38.09 12.75 38.35
CA GLN A 233 38.05 12.43 39.78
C GLN A 233 39.06 11.35 40.15
N LYS A 234 39.17 10.29 39.34
CA LYS A 234 40.13 9.21 39.56
C LYS A 234 41.58 9.71 39.52
N GLN A 235 41.90 10.64 38.62
CA GLN A 235 43.21 11.28 38.55
C GLN A 235 43.51 12.15 39.78
N LYS A 236 42.54 12.95 40.25
CA LYS A 236 42.70 13.77 41.47
C LYS A 236 42.95 12.92 42.72
N ILE A 237 42.26 11.79 42.85
CA ILE A 237 42.44 10.85 43.97
C ILE A 237 43.81 10.17 43.90
N ALA A 238 44.27 9.79 42.71
CA ALA A 238 45.60 9.22 42.52
C ALA A 238 46.72 10.22 42.87
N ALA A 239 46.57 11.49 42.46
CA ALA A 239 47.51 12.55 42.80
C ALA A 239 47.55 12.83 44.32
N ALA A 240 46.39 12.90 44.99
CA ALA A 240 46.33 13.08 46.44
C ALA A 240 46.98 11.91 47.22
N LYS A 241 46.82 10.68 46.72
CA LYS A 241 47.45 9.49 47.32
C LYS A 241 48.97 9.49 47.12
N ALA A 242 49.46 9.92 45.95
CA ALA A 242 50.89 10.04 45.67
C ALA A 242 51.56 11.09 46.57
N VAL A 243 50.91 12.23 46.80
CA VAL A 243 51.40 13.28 47.72
C VAL A 243 51.50 12.74 49.15
N LYS A 244 50.49 12.02 49.64
CA LYS A 244 50.52 11.41 50.98
C LYS A 244 51.64 10.37 51.16
N VAL A 245 51.93 9.58 50.13
CA VAL A 245 53.01 8.57 50.17
C VAL A 245 54.39 9.25 50.18
N ALA A 246 54.57 10.32 49.41
CA ALA A 246 55.81 11.10 49.41
C ALA A 246 56.06 11.80 50.77
N GLU A 247 55.00 12.33 51.39
CA GLU A 247 55.08 12.98 52.70
C GLU A 247 55.40 11.97 53.83
N THR A 248 54.88 10.75 53.74
CA THR A 248 55.18 9.66 54.69
C THR A 248 56.62 9.13 54.53
N ALA A 249 57.16 9.13 53.31
CA ALA A 249 58.54 8.70 53.03
C ALA A 249 59.59 9.68 53.55
N GLN A 250 59.28 10.98 53.61
CA GLN A 250 60.17 12.00 54.17
C GLN A 250 60.21 12.02 55.72
N ALA A 251 59.16 11.53 56.40
CA ALA A 251 59.11 11.44 57.85
C ALA A 251 59.93 10.27 58.45
N ALA A 252 60.45 9.35 57.62
CA ALA A 252 61.09 8.11 58.06
C ALA A 252 62.64 8.12 58.04
N ASN A 253 63.30 9.29 58.00
CA ASN A 253 64.77 9.36 57.93
C ASN A 253 65.43 9.74 59.28
N PRO A 254 65.90 8.78 60.10
CA PRO A 254 66.81 9.06 61.20
C PRO A 254 68.27 9.06 60.72
N LYS A 255 68.87 10.25 60.85
CA LYS A 255 70.30 10.61 60.85
C LYS A 255 71.28 9.47 61.22
N ARG A 256 72.28 9.19 60.36
CA ARG A 256 73.61 8.69 60.77
C ARG A 256 74.69 9.07 59.74
N ILE A 257 75.66 9.87 60.19
CA ILE A 257 76.99 10.17 59.59
C ILE A 257 77.98 9.40 60.49
N PRO A 258 79.07 8.71 60.03
CA PRO A 258 80.25 9.21 59.28
C PRO A 258 80.77 8.21 58.20
N ASP A 259 81.77 8.42 57.32
CA ASP A 259 82.72 9.47 56.98
C ASP A 259 83.05 9.33 55.47
N GLY A 260 83.31 10.46 54.80
CA GLY A 260 84.20 10.61 53.63
C GLY A 260 83.93 9.80 52.35
N GLU A 261 83.15 10.33 51.41
CA GLU A 261 83.57 10.85 50.09
C GLU A 261 82.31 11.30 49.32
N VAL A 262 82.45 12.30 48.45
CA VAL A 262 81.40 13.29 48.17
C VAL A 262 80.70 13.07 46.80
N LEU A 263 79.40 13.40 46.79
CA LEU A 263 78.58 13.98 45.70
C LEU A 263 78.06 13.10 44.55
N SER A 264 76.74 12.90 44.56
CA SER A 264 75.83 13.32 43.48
C SER A 264 74.38 13.12 43.93
N VAL A 265 73.70 14.20 44.33
CA VAL A 265 72.28 14.19 44.70
C VAL A 265 71.49 14.57 43.45
N ALA A 266 70.70 13.63 42.92
CA ALA A 266 69.78 13.89 41.83
C ALA A 266 68.64 14.81 42.31
N GLU A 267 68.58 16.00 41.71
CA GLU A 267 67.55 17.01 41.93
C GLU A 267 66.23 16.54 41.30
N VAL A 268 65.23 16.23 42.14
CA VAL A 268 63.87 15.90 41.69
C VAL A 268 63.07 17.20 41.65
N GLN A 269 62.88 17.72 40.44
CA GLN A 269 62.08 18.91 40.14
C GLN A 269 60.60 18.66 40.50
N LEU A 270 60.10 19.37 41.52
CA LEU A 270 58.67 19.49 41.80
C LEU A 270 58.08 20.64 40.95
N GLU A 271 57.54 20.32 39.78
CA GLU A 271 56.66 21.27 39.07
C GLU A 271 55.24 21.20 39.67
N ARG A 272 54.86 22.25 40.39
CA ARG A 272 53.48 22.52 40.79
C ARG A 272 52.71 23.10 39.59
N PRO A 273 51.55 22.58 39.18
CA PRO A 273 50.68 23.32 38.27
C PRO A 273 50.00 24.46 39.04
N ARG A 274 50.39 25.71 38.71
CA ARG A 274 49.68 26.92 39.09
C ARG A 274 48.28 26.93 38.44
N THR A 275 47.27 27.21 39.24
CA THR A 275 45.93 27.63 38.82
C THR A 275 45.87 29.17 38.72
N THR A 276 44.80 29.69 38.09
CA THR A 276 44.42 31.10 37.80
C THR A 276 44.74 31.48 36.35
N VAL A 277 43.81 31.32 35.40
CA VAL A 277 42.62 32.15 35.11
C VAL A 277 43.02 33.55 34.61
N GLU A 278 42.41 33.92 33.46
CA GLU A 278 42.16 35.27 32.93
C GLU A 278 43.13 35.83 31.87
N SER A 279 42.72 35.73 30.60
CA SER A 279 42.69 36.90 29.70
C SER A 279 41.83 36.63 28.46
N ALA A 280 41.01 37.63 28.14
CA ALA A 280 40.43 37.97 26.82
C ALA A 280 39.35 37.00 26.28
N VAL A 281 38.05 37.31 26.32
CA VAL A 281 37.36 38.40 25.59
C VAL A 281 37.84 38.54 24.16
N GLY A 282 36.98 38.17 23.20
CA GLY A 282 36.97 38.81 21.88
C GLY A 282 36.99 37.87 20.68
N GLN A 283 35.80 37.75 20.08
CA GLN A 283 35.57 37.67 18.63
C GLN A 283 36.06 36.42 17.87
N GLU A 284 35.11 35.63 17.37
CA GLU A 284 35.24 35.08 16.03
C GLU A 284 33.86 34.95 15.35
N MET A 285 33.64 35.86 14.39
CA MET A 285 32.68 35.69 13.31
C MET A 285 33.28 34.76 12.25
N GLU A 286 32.43 33.84 11.76
CA GLU A 286 32.21 33.58 10.33
C GLU A 286 32.99 32.46 9.58
N LYS A 287 32.16 31.65 8.89
CA LYS A 287 32.34 30.88 7.63
C LYS A 287 32.80 29.41 7.65
N GLN A 288 31.76 28.55 7.48
CA GLN A 288 31.58 27.44 6.52
C GLN A 288 32.76 26.52 6.12
N PRO A 289 32.57 25.18 6.09
CA PRO A 289 33.53 24.27 5.45
C PRO A 289 33.25 24.05 3.96
N LYS A 290 34.29 24.25 3.14
CA LYS A 290 34.37 23.84 1.72
C LYS A 290 34.73 22.35 1.62
N LYS A 291 34.07 21.67 0.68
CA LYS A 291 34.35 20.31 0.16
C LYS A 291 35.74 20.24 -0.50
N HIS A 292 36.38 19.06 -0.46
CA HIS A 292 36.93 18.33 -1.63
C HIS A 292 37.49 16.93 -1.22
N PRO A 293 37.74 16.00 -2.18
CA PRO A 293 37.22 14.63 -2.13
C PRO A 293 38.28 13.56 -1.82
N LYS A 294 37.82 12.36 -1.41
CA LYS A 294 38.65 11.15 -1.38
C LYS A 294 38.55 10.42 -2.71
N GLN A 295 39.69 10.24 -3.37
CA GLN A 295 39.89 9.27 -4.44
C GLN A 295 39.91 7.85 -3.85
N TYR A 296 39.19 6.92 -4.47
CA TYR A 296 39.43 5.49 -4.32
C TYR A 296 39.39 4.83 -5.69
N SER A 297 40.46 4.09 -5.97
CA SER A 297 40.63 3.21 -7.11
C SER A 297 39.89 1.90 -6.84
N ALA A 298 39.09 1.43 -7.80
CA ALA A 298 38.66 0.03 -7.85
C ALA A 298 38.51 -0.43 -9.31
N SER A 299 39.26 -1.49 -9.56
CA SER A 299 39.37 -2.34 -10.74
C SER A 299 38.15 -3.27 -10.90
N HIS A 300 37.86 -3.70 -12.14
CA HIS A 300 36.97 -4.81 -12.57
C HIS A 300 35.45 -4.58 -12.36
N SER A 301 34.51 -5.13 -13.13
CA SER A 301 34.45 -5.91 -14.37
C SER A 301 32.94 -6.13 -14.63
N GLY A 302 32.49 -6.01 -15.88
CA GLY A 302 31.36 -6.78 -16.40
C GLY A 302 29.90 -6.38 -16.08
N MET A 303 29.10 -6.44 -17.15
CA MET A 303 27.66 -6.66 -17.22
C MET A 303 26.69 -5.47 -17.17
N ASN A 304 26.21 -5.15 -18.39
CA ASN A 304 24.84 -4.88 -18.80
C ASN A 304 23.92 -4.15 -17.82
N ARG A 305 23.59 -2.90 -18.18
CA ARG A 305 22.34 -2.26 -17.81
C ARG A 305 21.62 -1.78 -19.05
N GLU A 306 20.53 -2.48 -19.35
CA GLU A 306 19.43 -1.96 -20.15
C GLU A 306 18.96 -0.63 -19.55
N ARG A 307 18.65 0.31 -20.45
CA ARG A 307 18.20 1.66 -20.11
C ARG A 307 16.76 1.59 -19.60
N LEU A 308 16.55 1.96 -18.34
CA LEU A 308 15.24 2.40 -17.85
C LEU A 308 14.96 3.78 -18.47
N GLY A 309 14.14 3.79 -19.52
CA GLY A 309 13.56 5.00 -20.08
C GLY A 309 12.57 5.62 -19.11
N THR A 310 12.73 6.92 -18.89
CA THR A 310 11.81 7.78 -18.15
C THR A 310 10.45 7.82 -18.85
N VAL A 311 9.36 7.77 -18.07
CA VAL A 311 7.94 7.77 -18.49
C VAL A 311 7.52 9.06 -19.23
N ALA A 312 8.44 9.99 -19.50
CA ALA A 312 8.17 11.22 -20.24
C ALA A 312 8.41 11.10 -21.77
N ASP A 313 9.10 10.06 -22.25
CA ASP A 313 9.45 9.92 -23.68
C ASP A 313 8.53 8.99 -24.50
N MET A 314 7.53 8.34 -23.88
CA MET A 314 6.62 7.43 -24.60
C MET A 314 5.31 8.07 -25.10
N SER A 315 5.06 9.34 -24.81
CA SER A 315 3.77 10.00 -25.15
C SER A 315 3.81 10.92 -26.37
N ARG A 316 4.81 10.82 -27.25
CA ARG A 316 4.89 11.66 -28.46
C ARG A 316 4.98 10.93 -29.80
N GLU A 317 4.95 9.59 -29.83
CA GLU A 317 5.06 8.84 -31.10
C GLU A 317 3.75 8.18 -31.59
N LYS A 318 2.58 8.49 -30.99
CA LYS A 318 1.29 7.90 -31.42
C LYS A 318 0.09 8.86 -31.45
N ILE A 319 0.30 10.15 -31.75
CA ILE A 319 -0.81 11.09 -32.04
C ILE A 319 -0.54 11.82 -33.36
N GLY A 320 -0.27 11.08 -34.44
CA GLY A 320 0.05 11.69 -35.73
C GLY A 320 -0.05 10.77 -36.92
N VAL A 321 -0.90 9.72 -36.92
CA VAL A 321 -1.18 8.93 -38.14
C VAL A 321 -2.62 8.39 -38.10
N ILE A 322 -3.65 9.23 -38.08
CA ILE A 322 -5.01 8.90 -38.60
C ILE A 322 -5.70 10.22 -39.05
N LEU A 323 -5.16 10.92 -40.04
CA LEU A 323 -5.91 11.92 -40.84
C LEU A 323 -5.27 12.08 -42.24
N GLN A 324 -4.95 10.97 -42.90
CA GLN A 324 -4.55 11.00 -44.31
C GLN A 324 -4.92 9.66 -44.95
N ASN A 325 -6.21 9.46 -45.23
CA ASN A 325 -6.71 8.49 -46.21
C ASN A 325 -8.20 8.73 -46.50
N SER A 326 -8.57 9.99 -46.69
CA SER A 326 -9.94 10.38 -47.07
C SER A 326 -9.96 11.55 -48.04
N ASP A 327 -9.01 11.58 -48.98
CA ASP A 327 -9.02 12.46 -50.14
C ASP A 327 -8.31 11.73 -51.30
N ASP A 328 -8.97 10.71 -51.86
CA ASP A 328 -8.69 10.22 -53.21
C ASP A 328 -9.78 9.24 -53.64
N THR A 329 -10.98 9.75 -53.95
CA THR A 329 -11.90 9.16 -54.95
C THR A 329 -13.14 10.04 -55.16
N GLN A 330 -12.97 11.25 -55.70
CA GLN A 330 -14.01 11.89 -56.52
C GLN A 330 -13.37 12.77 -57.59
N ALA A 331 -13.19 12.24 -58.80
CA ALA A 331 -13.25 13.00 -60.06
C ALA A 331 -12.98 12.12 -61.30
N VAL A 332 -13.87 11.22 -61.69
CA VAL A 332 -14.07 10.89 -63.13
C VAL A 332 -15.50 10.34 -63.31
N HIS A 333 -16.40 11.14 -63.89
CA HIS A 333 -17.21 10.86 -65.10
C HIS A 333 -18.45 11.77 -65.16
N SER A 334 -18.24 12.99 -65.66
CA SER A 334 -19.30 13.78 -66.29
C SER A 334 -19.15 13.59 -67.80
N GLY A 335 -20.21 13.08 -68.45
CA GLY A 335 -20.37 13.20 -69.89
C GLY A 335 -20.90 11.96 -70.60
N ASN A 336 -22.21 11.74 -70.59
CA ASN A 336 -22.92 11.48 -71.86
C ASN A 336 -24.45 11.65 -71.71
N LYS A 337 -24.99 12.77 -72.20
CA LYS A 337 -26.37 12.87 -72.69
C LYS A 337 -26.31 13.32 -74.14
N ARG A 338 -26.58 12.43 -75.09
CA ARG A 338 -27.03 12.74 -76.46
C ARG A 338 -27.58 11.48 -77.16
N GLY A 339 -28.76 11.62 -77.77
CA GLY A 339 -29.36 10.69 -78.75
C GLY A 339 -30.60 9.98 -78.21
N LYS A 340 -31.83 10.51 -78.36
CA LYS A 340 -32.68 10.43 -79.57
C LYS A 340 -32.67 9.04 -80.23
N ARG A 341 -33.70 8.24 -79.98
CA ARG A 341 -34.84 7.99 -80.87
C ARG A 341 -35.84 7.08 -80.18
#